data_AF-A0A2E2J9P1-F1
#
_entry.id   AF-A0A2E2J9P1-F1
#
_cell.length_a   1.000
_cell.length_b   1.000
_cell.length_c   1.000
_cell.angle_alpha   90.00
_cell.angle_beta   90.00
_cell.angle_gamma   90.00
#
_symmetry.space_group_name_H-M   'P 1'
#
loop_
_entity.id
_entity.type
_entity.pdbx_description
1 polymer ?
#
loop_
_entity_poly.entity_id
_entity_poly.type
_entity_poly.pdbx_seq_one_letter_code
_entity_poly.pdbx_strand_id
1 'polypeptide(L)'
;MLAVLVAGLLAMWWRLERDARALANSLKRVGLRALDTQRRVDAQVRLARAQQFTESAVDLTSATVRAVHRRIAAIPFGLLARTPEAKAQVLRAQALHDETAEAVYGGINAINRLVGRGVRRGLGQHDAVPPAAEDPSDESRPKPPVR
;
A
#
# COMPACT_ATOMS: atom_id res chain seq x y z
N MET A 1 63.08 21.32 31.21
CA MET A 1 62.42 20.02 31.45
C MET A 1 60.97 20.20 31.91
N LEU A 2 60.70 20.82 33.07
CA LEU A 2 59.34 21.00 33.59
C LEU A 2 58.39 21.77 32.66
N ALA A 3 58.84 22.89 32.08
CA ALA A 3 58.04 23.69 31.15
C ALA A 3 57.62 22.92 29.89
N VAL A 4 58.47 22.00 29.39
CA VAL A 4 58.17 21.16 28.21
C VAL A 4 57.12 20.11 28.54
N LEU A 5 57.20 19.51 29.73
CA LEU A 5 56.19 18.56 30.22
C LEU A 5 54.82 19.24 30.42
N VAL A 6 54.81 20.43 31.01
CA VAL A 6 53.58 21.22 31.20
C VAL A 6 52.98 21.61 29.86
N ALA A 7 53.78 22.10 28.91
CA ALA A 7 53.31 22.43 27.56
C ALA A 7 52.75 21.20 26.82
N GLY A 8 53.41 20.05 26.95
CA GLY A 8 52.93 18.78 26.38
C GLY A 8 51.60 18.32 26.97
N LEU A 9 51.43 18.41 28.29
CA LEU A 9 50.18 18.08 28.97
C LEU A 9 49.03 19.02 28.55
N LEU A 10 49.30 20.32 28.45
CA LEU A 10 48.31 21.30 27.97
C LEU A 10 47.91 21.04 26.51
N ALA A 11 48.87 20.76 25.64
CA ALA A 11 48.60 20.42 24.24
C ALA A 11 47.80 19.12 24.11
N MET A 12 48.14 18.10 24.89
CA MET A 12 47.40 16.84 24.95
C MET A 12 45.98 17.03 25.46
N TRP A 13 45.81 17.82 26.53
CA TRP A 13 44.49 18.18 27.07
C TRP A 13 43.63 18.89 26.03
N TRP A 14 44.19 19.89 25.35
CA TRP A 14 43.50 20.61 24.26
C TRP A 14 43.10 19.69 23.12
N ARG A 15 43.96 18.73 22.76
CA ARG A 15 43.64 17.73 21.72
C ARG A 15 42.49 16.83 22.17
N LEU A 16 42.55 16.32 23.39
CA LEU A 16 41.51 15.46 23.96
C LEU A 16 40.15 16.17 24.03
N GLU A 17 40.16 17.44 24.44
CA GLU A 17 38.95 18.26 24.49
C GLU A 17 38.38 18.53 23.09
N ARG A 18 39.23 18.78 22.11
CA ARG A 18 38.81 18.91 20.69
C ARG A 18 38.20 17.62 20.17
N ASP A 19 38.84 16.48 20.42
CA ASP A 19 38.37 15.16 19.98
C ASP A 19 37.04 14.79 20.64
N ALA A 20 36.90 15.04 21.95
CA ALA A 20 35.66 14.83 22.69
C ALA A 20 34.51 15.68 22.15
N ARG A 21 34.76 16.98 21.87
CA ARG A 21 33.78 17.87 21.24
C ARG A 21 33.41 17.41 19.82
N ALA A 22 34.38 16.95 19.03
CA ALA A 22 34.16 16.43 17.69
C ALA A 22 33.29 15.17 17.70
N LEU A 23 33.54 14.25 18.65
CA LEU A 23 32.75 13.04 18.84
C LEU A 23 31.33 13.37 19.28
N ALA A 24 31.16 14.24 20.29
CA ALA A 24 29.85 14.69 20.76
C ALA A 24 29.02 15.31 19.64
N ASN A 25 29.62 16.16 18.80
CA ASN A 25 28.96 16.72 17.63
C ASN A 25 28.58 15.66 16.60
N SER A 26 29.40 14.64 16.41
CA SER A 26 29.11 13.53 15.50
C SER A 26 27.95 12.67 16.00
N LEU A 27 27.94 12.31 17.29
CA LEU A 27 26.84 11.58 17.91
C LEU A 27 25.53 12.37 17.85
N LYS A 28 25.58 13.68 18.12
CA LYS A 28 24.40 14.56 17.98
C LYS A 28 23.86 14.54 16.56
N ARG A 29 24.72 14.65 15.55
CA ARG A 29 24.31 14.59 14.13
C ARG A 29 23.68 13.24 13.78
N VAL A 30 24.26 12.13 14.23
CA VAL A 30 23.72 10.79 13.98
C VAL A 30 22.37 10.62 14.69
N GLY A 31 22.25 11.05 15.94
CA GLY A 31 20.99 11.01 16.70
C GLY A 31 19.88 11.82 16.02
N LEU A 32 20.19 13.02 15.52
CA LEU A 32 19.24 13.82 14.75
C LEU A 32 18.81 13.13 13.44
N ARG A 33 19.74 12.51 12.72
CA ARG A 33 19.43 11.74 11.50
C ARG A 33 18.59 10.50 11.80
N ALA A 34 18.87 9.81 12.91
CA ALA A 34 18.08 8.66 13.34
C ALA A 34 16.64 9.06 13.67
N LEU A 35 16.44 10.15 14.41
CA LEU A 35 15.11 10.68 14.71
C LEU A 35 14.36 11.12 13.45
N ASP A 36 15.04 11.79 12.51
CA ASP A 36 14.41 12.19 11.24
C ASP A 36 14.00 10.96 10.42
N THR A 37 14.84 9.93 10.38
CA THR A 37 14.54 8.66 9.70
C THR A 37 13.35 7.96 10.35
N GLN A 38 13.31 7.89 11.67
CA GLN A 38 12.21 7.29 12.41
C GLN A 38 10.88 7.99 12.11
N ARG A 39 10.87 9.34 12.13
CA ARG A 39 9.67 10.12 11.78
C ARG A 39 9.20 9.88 10.35
N ARG A 40 10.13 9.72 9.40
CA ARG A 40 9.80 9.40 8.00
C ARG A 40 9.16 8.01 7.90
N VAL A 41 9.70 7.02 8.59
CA VAL A 41 9.14 5.66 8.63
C VAL A 41 7.73 5.69 9.25
N ASP A 42 7.54 6.37 10.38
CA ASP A 42 6.23 6.49 11.03
C ASP A 42 5.21 7.19 10.12
N ALA A 43 5.64 8.23 9.41
CA ALA A 43 4.81 8.92 8.42
C ALA A 43 4.44 7.99 7.25
N GLN A 44 5.38 7.21 6.72
CA GLN A 44 5.13 6.24 5.65
C GLN A 44 4.14 5.15 6.09
N VAL A 45 4.29 4.61 7.31
CA VAL A 45 3.35 3.62 7.87
C VAL A 45 1.95 4.21 7.99
N ARG A 46 1.82 5.45 8.47
CA ARG A 46 0.52 6.15 8.54
C ARG A 46 -0.11 6.36 7.17
N LEU A 47 0.67 6.79 6.18
CA LEU A 47 0.19 6.98 4.81
C LEU A 47 -0.27 5.66 4.18
N ALA A 48 0.47 4.58 4.37
CA ALA A 48 0.09 3.26 3.87
C ALA A 48 -1.20 2.74 4.50
N ARG A 49 -1.39 2.93 5.82
CA ARG A 49 -2.65 2.58 6.50
C ARG A 49 -3.82 3.40 5.97
N ALA A 50 -3.64 4.71 5.81
CA ALA A 50 -4.66 5.59 5.26
C ALA A 50 -5.03 5.19 3.83
N GLN A 51 -4.02 4.84 3.01
CA GLN A 51 -4.21 4.35 1.66
C GLN A 51 -5.03 3.05 1.63
N GLN A 52 -4.65 2.05 2.42
CA GLN A 52 -5.36 0.77 2.49
C GLN A 52 -6.82 0.96 2.93
N PHE A 53 -7.05 1.85 3.90
CA PHE A 53 -8.39 2.22 4.33
C PHE A 53 -9.20 2.84 3.18
N THR A 54 -8.62 3.82 2.47
CA THR A 54 -9.28 4.47 1.33
C THR A 54 -9.60 3.48 0.22
N GLU A 55 -8.67 2.60 -0.16
CA GLU A 55 -8.91 1.54 -1.16
C GLU A 55 -10.10 0.66 -0.77
N SER A 56 -10.11 0.20 0.49
CA SER A 56 -11.17 -0.66 1.02
C SER A 56 -12.53 0.07 1.08
N ALA A 57 -12.52 1.36 1.46
CA ALA A 57 -13.71 2.18 1.51
C ALA A 57 -14.32 2.41 0.13
N VAL A 58 -13.49 2.67 -0.89
CA VAL A 58 -13.93 2.80 -2.29
C VAL A 58 -14.51 1.48 -2.79
N ASP A 59 -13.85 0.35 -2.55
CA ASP A 59 -14.33 -0.97 -2.97
C ASP A 59 -15.70 -1.29 -2.32
N LEU A 60 -15.83 -1.08 -1.02
CA LEU A 60 -17.09 -1.29 -0.28
C LEU A 60 -18.20 -0.37 -0.78
N THR A 61 -17.90 0.92 -0.98
CA THR A 61 -18.89 1.90 -1.44
C THR A 61 -19.32 1.60 -2.86
N SER A 62 -18.38 1.29 -3.76
CA SER A 62 -18.64 0.88 -5.14
C SER A 62 -19.56 -0.35 -5.20
N ALA A 63 -19.25 -1.39 -4.40
CA ALA A 63 -20.08 -2.58 -4.30
C ALA A 63 -21.50 -2.28 -3.76
N THR A 64 -21.60 -1.39 -2.76
CA THR A 64 -22.88 -0.99 -2.16
C THR A 64 -23.75 -0.23 -3.17
N VAL A 65 -23.17 0.80 -3.82
CA VAL A 65 -23.88 1.60 -4.83
C VAL A 65 -24.31 0.72 -5.99
N ARG A 66 -23.45 -0.20 -6.45
CA ARG A 66 -23.79 -1.20 -7.47
C ARG A 66 -24.98 -2.07 -7.10
N ALA A 67 -25.00 -2.59 -5.87
CA ALA A 67 -26.09 -3.43 -5.39
C ALA A 67 -27.42 -2.65 -5.34
N VAL A 68 -27.38 -1.41 -4.83
CA VAL A 68 -28.54 -0.51 -4.77
C VAL A 68 -29.02 -0.14 -6.18
N HIS A 69 -28.09 0.25 -7.06
CA HIS A 69 -28.37 0.60 -8.46
C HIS A 69 -29.09 -0.55 -9.17
N ARG A 70 -28.60 -1.78 -9.03
CA ARG A 70 -29.22 -2.96 -9.65
C ARG A 70 -30.64 -3.22 -9.14
N ARG A 71 -30.87 -3.05 -7.84
CA ARG A 71 -32.21 -3.21 -7.25
C ARG A 71 -33.18 -2.15 -7.75
N ILE A 72 -32.76 -0.88 -7.78
CA ILE A 72 -33.60 0.22 -8.24
C ILE A 72 -33.88 0.11 -9.73
N ALA A 73 -32.87 -0.20 -10.54
CA ALA A 73 -33.01 -0.37 -11.99
C ALA A 73 -33.96 -1.52 -12.36
N ALA A 74 -34.02 -2.59 -11.57
CA ALA A 74 -34.94 -3.70 -11.82
C ALA A 74 -36.43 -3.30 -11.74
N ILE A 75 -36.78 -2.22 -11.02
CA ILE A 75 -38.18 -1.78 -10.87
C ILE A 75 -38.80 -1.33 -12.21
N PRO A 76 -38.25 -0.33 -12.95
CA PRO A 76 -38.82 0.09 -14.22
C PRO A 76 -38.81 -1.01 -15.28
N PHE A 77 -37.73 -1.81 -15.37
CA PHE A 77 -37.69 -2.95 -16.30
C PHE A 77 -38.76 -3.99 -15.95
N GLY A 78 -38.96 -4.28 -14.66
CA GLY A 78 -40.01 -5.18 -14.19
C GLY A 78 -41.42 -4.67 -14.50
N LEU A 79 -41.65 -3.35 -14.45
CA LEU A 79 -42.92 -2.72 -14.83
C LEU A 79 -43.16 -2.81 -16.34
N LEU A 80 -42.16 -2.48 -17.15
CA LEU A 80 -42.25 -2.50 -18.62
C LEU A 80 -42.36 -3.92 -19.19
N ALA A 81 -41.79 -4.92 -18.52
CA ALA A 81 -41.83 -6.31 -18.94
C ALA A 81 -43.18 -7.01 -18.69
N ARG A 82 -44.17 -6.31 -18.10
CA ARG A 82 -45.51 -6.86 -17.85
C ARG A 82 -46.34 -7.02 -19.12
N THR A 83 -46.06 -6.25 -20.18
CA THR A 83 -46.74 -6.38 -21.46
C THR A 83 -46.04 -7.43 -22.34
N PRO A 84 -46.78 -8.45 -22.85
CA PRO A 84 -46.18 -9.54 -23.62
C PRO A 84 -45.42 -9.08 -24.87
N GLU A 85 -45.95 -8.05 -25.53
CA GLU A 85 -45.41 -7.49 -26.78
C GLU A 85 -44.03 -6.85 -26.60
N ALA A 86 -43.77 -6.23 -25.44
CA ALA A 86 -42.53 -5.51 -25.15
C ALA A 86 -41.52 -6.32 -24.34
N LYS A 87 -41.97 -7.39 -23.66
CA LYS A 87 -41.16 -8.17 -22.69
C LYS A 87 -39.77 -8.54 -23.19
N ALA A 88 -39.67 -9.09 -24.40
CA ALA A 88 -38.39 -9.51 -24.97
C ALA A 88 -37.43 -8.34 -25.27
N GLN A 89 -37.96 -7.16 -25.60
CA GLN A 89 -37.13 -5.97 -25.81
C GLN A 89 -36.67 -5.39 -24.48
N VAL A 90 -37.58 -5.33 -23.49
CA VAL A 90 -37.29 -4.83 -22.15
C VAL A 90 -36.22 -5.67 -21.45
N LEU A 91 -36.30 -7.00 -21.52
CA LEU A 91 -35.29 -7.89 -20.94
C LEU A 91 -33.92 -7.74 -21.61
N ARG A 92 -33.87 -7.52 -22.93
CA ARG A 92 -32.62 -7.22 -23.65
C ARG A 92 -32.03 -5.88 -23.22
N ALA A 93 -32.86 -4.85 -23.10
CA ALA A 93 -32.44 -3.54 -22.60
C ALA A 93 -31.93 -3.62 -21.16
N GLN A 94 -32.58 -4.40 -20.29
CA GLN A 94 -32.13 -4.66 -18.93
C GLN A 94 -30.77 -5.35 -18.90
N ALA A 95 -30.55 -6.38 -19.74
CA ALA A 95 -29.27 -7.07 -19.82
C ALA A 95 -28.14 -6.13 -20.26
N LEU A 96 -28.37 -5.31 -21.28
CA LEU A 96 -27.40 -4.30 -21.74
C LEU A 96 -27.10 -3.24 -20.67
N HIS A 97 -28.12 -2.80 -19.95
CA HIS A 97 -27.95 -1.89 -18.82
C HIS A 97 -27.09 -2.52 -17.71
N ASP A 98 -27.40 -3.77 -17.33
CA ASP A 98 -26.66 -4.50 -16.29
C ASP A 98 -25.19 -4.73 -16.70
N GLU A 99 -24.93 -5.07 -17.97
CA GLU A 99 -23.58 -5.22 -18.53
C GLU A 99 -22.80 -3.89 -18.53
N THR A 100 -23.45 -2.80 -18.94
CA THR A 100 -22.82 -1.47 -18.94
C THR A 100 -22.50 -1.03 -17.52
N ALA A 101 -23.42 -1.26 -16.58
CA ALA A 101 -23.18 -0.99 -15.16
C ALA A 101 -22.01 -1.83 -14.63
N GLU A 102 -21.93 -3.11 -14.99
CA GLU A 102 -20.81 -3.98 -14.65
C GLU A 102 -19.46 -3.39 -15.07
N ALA A 103 -19.38 -2.93 -16.32
CA ALA A 103 -18.18 -2.31 -16.88
C ALA A 103 -17.80 -1.03 -16.12
N VAL A 104 -18.77 -0.18 -15.78
CA VAL A 104 -18.53 1.06 -15.02
C VAL A 104 -17.97 0.76 -13.63
N TYR A 105 -18.63 -0.11 -12.86
CA TYR A 105 -18.15 -0.45 -11.52
C TYR A 105 -16.83 -1.22 -11.54
N GLY A 106 -16.63 -2.09 -12.54
CA GLY A 106 -15.35 -2.75 -12.80
C GLY A 106 -14.23 -1.75 -13.09
N GLY A 107 -14.52 -0.72 -13.88
CA GLY A 107 -13.60 0.39 -14.17
C GLY A 107 -13.22 1.18 -12.92
N ILE A 108 -14.19 1.50 -12.05
CA ILE A 108 -13.93 2.17 -10.76
C ILE A 108 -12.94 1.34 -9.93
N ASN A 109 -13.18 0.02 -9.79
CA ASN A 109 -12.31 -0.86 -9.03
C ASN A 109 -10.92 -0.98 -9.67
N ALA A 110 -10.83 -1.02 -11.00
CA ALA A 110 -9.56 -1.05 -11.72
C ALA A 110 -8.73 0.23 -11.48
N ILE A 111 -9.38 1.40 -11.53
CA ILE A 111 -8.75 2.69 -11.25
C ILE A 111 -8.31 2.75 -9.78
N ASN A 112 -9.16 2.33 -8.83
CA ASN A 112 -8.83 2.27 -7.41
C ASN A 112 -7.55 1.44 -7.16
N ARG A 113 -7.47 0.25 -7.76
CA ARG A 113 -6.26 -0.62 -7.70
C ARG A 113 -5.05 -0.01 -8.40
N LEU A 114 -5.25 0.67 -9.53
CA LEU A 114 -4.15 1.30 -10.26
C LEU A 114 -3.54 2.45 -9.45
N VAL A 115 -4.38 3.33 -8.90
CA VAL A 115 -3.97 4.41 -8.01
C VAL A 115 -3.26 3.83 -6.79
N GLY A 116 -3.84 2.80 -6.18
CA GLY A 116 -3.25 2.11 -5.04
C GLY A 116 -1.84 1.57 -5.29
N ARG A 117 -1.64 0.88 -6.42
CA ARG A 117 -0.31 0.41 -6.82
C ARG A 117 0.68 1.56 -7.07
N GLY A 118 0.21 2.65 -7.68
CA GLY A 118 1.03 3.85 -7.89
C GLY A 118 1.51 4.46 -6.58
N VAL A 119 0.60 4.63 -5.62
CA VAL A 119 0.92 5.18 -4.29
C VAL A 119 1.84 4.25 -3.51
N ARG A 120 1.61 2.93 -3.49
CA ARG A 120 2.51 1.96 -2.82
C ARG A 120 3.94 2.04 -3.33
N ARG A 121 4.11 2.06 -4.66
CA ARG A 121 5.43 2.23 -5.28
C ARG A 121 6.08 3.55 -4.89
N GLY A 122 5.31 4.66 -4.90
CA GLY A 122 5.80 5.98 -4.47
C GLY A 122 6.21 6.03 -2.98
N LEU A 123 5.58 5.21 -2.13
CA LEU A 123 5.94 5.03 -0.72
C LEU A 123 7.12 4.06 -0.49
N GLY A 124 7.70 3.48 -1.55
CA GLY A 124 8.77 2.49 -1.44
C GLY A 124 8.31 1.13 -0.92
N GLN A 125 7.00 0.87 -0.91
CA GLN A 125 6.44 -0.44 -0.61
C GLN A 125 6.44 -1.27 -1.88
N HIS A 126 7.29 -2.30 -1.91
CA HIS A 126 7.14 -3.37 -2.89
C HIS A 126 5.96 -4.24 -2.45
N ASP A 127 5.03 -4.51 -3.38
CA ASP A 127 4.01 -5.53 -3.15
C ASP A 127 4.75 -6.80 -2.72
N ALA A 128 4.44 -7.34 -1.54
CA ALA A 128 4.87 -8.68 -1.18
C ALA A 128 4.39 -9.59 -2.32
N VAL A 129 5.33 -10.24 -3.00
CA VAL A 129 5.03 -11.28 -3.99
C VAL A 129 4.03 -12.21 -3.32
N PRO A 130 2.81 -12.37 -3.85
CA PRO A 130 1.88 -13.37 -3.33
C PRO A 130 2.66 -14.68 -3.27
N PRO A 131 2.62 -15.46 -2.18
CA PRO A 131 3.25 -16.78 -2.17
C PRO A 131 2.74 -17.48 -3.43
N ALA A 132 3.69 -17.81 -4.33
CA ALA A 132 3.36 -18.49 -5.56
C ALA A 132 2.46 -19.66 -5.15
N ALA A 133 1.26 -19.72 -5.72
CA ALA A 133 0.43 -20.91 -5.62
C ALA A 133 1.36 -22.07 -5.96
N GLU A 134 1.54 -22.98 -5.01
CA GLU A 134 2.37 -24.17 -5.17
C GLU A 134 2.04 -24.76 -6.54
N ASP A 135 3.03 -24.75 -7.41
CA ASP A 135 2.93 -25.36 -8.72
C ASP A 135 2.67 -26.86 -8.47
N PRO A 136 1.51 -27.40 -8.87
CA PRO A 136 1.18 -28.81 -8.65
C PRO A 136 2.08 -29.76 -9.47
N SER A 137 3.11 -29.26 -10.16
CA SER A 137 4.08 -30.08 -10.88
C SER A 137 5.31 -30.53 -10.07
N ASP A 138 5.45 -30.17 -8.78
CA ASP A 138 6.58 -30.62 -7.94
C ASP A 138 6.36 -31.99 -7.23
N GLU A 139 5.48 -32.85 -7.76
CA GLU A 139 5.29 -34.23 -7.26
C GLU A 139 6.36 -35.22 -7.79
N SER A 140 7.30 -34.75 -8.62
CA SER A 140 8.37 -35.60 -9.17
C SER A 140 9.71 -35.59 -8.42
N ARG A 141 9.80 -34.96 -7.23
CA ARG A 141 11.02 -35.06 -6.40
C ARG A 141 11.03 -36.32 -5.54
N PRO A 142 12.02 -37.23 -5.66
CA PRO A 142 12.11 -38.39 -4.80
C PRO A 142 12.38 -37.96 -3.35
N LYS A 143 11.55 -38.45 -2.43
CA LYS A 143 11.73 -38.23 -0.98
C LYS A 143 13.09 -38.81 -0.54
N PRO A 144 13.88 -38.09 0.28
CA PRO A 144 15.13 -38.61 0.81
C PRO A 144 14.85 -39.80 1.76
N PRO A 145 15.75 -40.78 1.83
CA PRO A 145 15.57 -41.93 2.71
C PRO A 145 15.53 -41.48 4.17
N VAL A 146 14.50 -41.94 4.87
CA VAL A 146 14.39 -41.81 6.32
C VAL A 146 15.52 -42.60 6.94
N ARG A 147 16.32 -41.94 7.78
CA ARG A 147 17.37 -42.56 8.58
C ARG A 147 16.82 -42.98 9.94
#